data_AF-A0A1J3GJ49-F1
#
_entry.id   AF-A0A1J3GJ49-F1
#
_cell.length_a   1.000
_cell.length_b   1.000
_cell.length_c   1.000
_cell.angle_alpha   90.00
_cell.angle_beta   90.00
_cell.angle_gamma   90.00
#
_symmetry.space_group_name_H-M   'P 1'
#
loop_
_entity.id
_entity.type
_entity.pdbx_description
1 polymer ?
#
loop_
_entity_poly.entity_id
_entity_poly.type
_entity_poly.pdbx_seq_one_letter_code
_entity_poly.pdbx_strand_id
1 'polypeptide(L)'
;FAVIVGAQTQKGFISLDCGLPVEASPYNDSFNGLTFTSDSAFIQTGNISRVDKSLNTVLSRQYLTLRYFPEGKRNCYSLDVELGTSYLIAVSSVYGNYDGRNLDPSFDIYIGPNKWISIDLAGRQNGT
;
A
#
# COMPACT_ATOMS: atom_id res chain seq x y z
N PHE A 1 -22.19 12.52 11.55
CA PHE A 1 -21.83 11.81 12.79
C PHE A 1 -21.24 10.46 12.41
N ALA A 2 -19.91 10.37 12.33
CA ALA A 2 -19.23 9.09 12.16
C ALA A 2 -18.98 8.54 13.56
N VAL A 3 -19.56 7.38 13.86
CA VAL A 3 -19.19 6.61 15.05
C VAL A 3 -17.84 6.00 14.75
N ILE A 4 -16.76 6.62 15.24
CA ILE A 4 -15.45 5.96 15.28
C ILE A 4 -15.55 4.96 16.43
N VAL A 5 -15.70 3.68 16.08
CA VAL A 5 -15.60 2.59 17.04
C VAL A 5 -14.14 2.56 17.50
N GLY A 6 -13.84 3.25 18.59
CA GLY A 6 -12.54 3.19 19.26
C GLY A 6 -12.36 1.84 19.92
N ALA A 7 -12.03 0.80 19.15
CA ALA A 7 -11.47 -0.48 19.60
C ALA A 7 -11.25 -1.49 18.45
N GLN A 8 -10.79 -1.09 17.26
CA GLN A 8 -10.14 -2.09 16.40
C GLN A 8 -8.74 -2.33 16.95
N THR A 9 -8.58 -3.39 17.74
CA THR A 9 -7.26 -3.86 18.16
C THR A 9 -6.46 -4.25 16.93
N GLN A 10 -5.13 -4.03 16.91
CA GLN A 10 -4.24 -4.51 15.85
C GLN A 10 -4.41 -6.01 15.53
N LYS A 11 -4.92 -6.79 16.48
CA LYS A 11 -5.19 -8.22 16.33
C LYS A 11 -6.12 -8.47 15.13
N GLY A 12 -5.60 -9.20 14.14
CA GLY A 12 -6.31 -9.54 12.90
C GLY A 12 -6.02 -8.62 11.72
N PHE A 13 -5.27 -7.54 11.91
CA PHE A 13 -4.85 -6.64 10.84
C PHE A 13 -3.41 -6.92 10.40
N ILE A 14 -3.21 -6.93 9.08
CA ILE A 14 -1.91 -6.89 8.43
C ILE A 14 -1.87 -5.58 7.65
N SER A 15 -1.13 -4.59 8.14
CA SER A 15 -1.03 -3.27 7.53
C SER A 15 0.40 -3.02 7.07
N LEU A 16 0.61 -2.98 5.75
CA LEU A 16 1.92 -2.80 5.15
C LEU A 16 2.05 -1.40 4.53
N ASP A 17 3.10 -0.68 4.89
CA ASP A 17 3.51 0.56 4.22
C ASP A 17 4.53 0.20 3.14
N CYS A 18 4.11 0.33 1.88
CA CYS A 18 4.86 -0.10 0.72
C CYS A 18 6.08 0.80 0.53
N GLY A 19 7.29 0.24 0.63
CA GLY A 19 8.53 1.00 0.49
C GLY A 19 8.97 1.78 1.73
N LEU A 20 8.33 1.56 2.88
CA LEU A 20 8.82 2.05 4.17
C LEU A 20 10.18 1.40 4.49
N PRO A 21 11.24 2.17 4.79
CA PRO A 21 12.51 1.62 5.26
C PRO A 21 12.34 0.79 6.53
N VAL A 22 13.09 -0.30 6.67
CA VAL A 22 12.97 -1.24 7.81
C VAL A 22 13.23 -0.55 9.14
N GLU A 23 14.11 0.44 9.15
CA GLU A 23 14.52 1.23 10.30
C GLU A 23 13.42 2.20 10.77
N ALA A 24 12.49 2.52 9.87
CA ALA A 24 11.33 3.38 10.16
C ALA A 24 10.08 2.56 10.56
N SER A 25 10.21 1.24 10.65
CA SER A 25 9.16 0.27 10.99
C SER A 25 9.37 -0.33 12.39
N PRO A 26 8.30 -0.66 13.15
CA PRO A 26 6.89 -0.32 12.89
C PRO A 26 6.55 1.11 13.33
N TYR A 27 5.37 1.60 12.94
CA TYR A 27 4.78 2.81 13.51
C TYR A 27 3.26 2.70 13.67
N ASN A 28 2.70 3.47 14.61
CA ASN A 28 1.26 3.57 14.80
C ASN A 28 0.70 4.76 14.04
N ASP A 29 -0.32 4.53 13.23
CA ASP A 29 -1.09 5.58 12.58
C ASP A 29 -2.13 6.12 13.56
N SER A 30 -2.06 7.42 13.85
CA SER A 30 -2.94 8.05 14.84
C SER A 30 -4.36 8.27 14.33
N PHE A 31 -4.59 8.22 13.02
CA PHE A 31 -5.89 8.48 12.42
C PHE A 31 -6.79 7.23 12.47
N ASN A 32 -6.25 6.06 12.11
CA ASN A 32 -7.01 4.80 12.12
C ASN A 32 -6.63 3.86 13.27
N GLY A 33 -5.56 4.14 14.03
CA GLY A 33 -5.12 3.33 15.16
C GLY A 33 -4.37 2.04 14.77
N LEU A 34 -4.08 1.84 13.49
CA LEU A 34 -3.38 0.65 13.00
C LEU A 34 -1.85 0.82 13.12
N THR A 35 -1.17 -0.29 13.41
CA THR A 35 0.29 -0.38 13.32
C THR A 35 0.67 -0.80 11.91
N PHE A 36 1.40 0.07 11.21
CA PHE A 36 1.98 -0.22 9.90
C PHE A 36 3.42 -0.74 10.06
N THR A 37 3.75 -1.76 9.28
CA THR A 37 5.10 -2.32 9.17
C THR A 37 5.64 -2.12 7.76
N SER A 38 6.97 -2.17 7.61
CA SER A 38 7.61 -2.23 6.29
C SER A 38 7.12 -3.46 5.53
N ASP A 39 6.90 -3.26 4.24
CA ASP A 39 6.50 -4.32 3.32
C ASP A 39 7.67 -5.26 2.93
N SER A 40 8.91 -4.88 3.28
CA SER A 40 10.15 -5.55 2.83
C SER A 40 10.25 -7.03 3.20
N ALA A 41 9.59 -7.47 4.27
CA ALA A 41 9.58 -8.88 4.67
C ALA A 41 8.64 -9.75 3.80
N PHE A 42 7.74 -9.12 3.04
CA PHE A 42 6.65 -9.78 2.32
C PHE A 42 6.87 -9.82 0.81
N ILE A 43 7.90 -9.14 0.30
CA ILE A 43 8.20 -9.00 -1.13
C ILE A 43 9.71 -9.07 -1.37
N GLN A 44 10.12 -9.75 -2.44
CA GLN A 44 11.54 -9.91 -2.78
C GLN A 44 12.00 -9.00 -3.92
N THR A 45 11.07 -8.36 -4.62
CA THR A 45 11.32 -7.60 -5.84
C THR A 45 10.81 -6.16 -5.72
N GLY A 46 11.15 -5.36 -6.73
CA GLY A 46 10.79 -3.97 -6.80
C GLY A 46 11.69 -3.06 -5.98
N ASN A 47 11.60 -1.78 -6.29
CA ASN A 47 12.41 -0.72 -5.71
C ASN A 47 11.52 0.18 -4.85
N ILE A 48 12.12 0.86 -3.88
CA ILE A 48 11.42 1.80 -3.02
C ILE A 48 11.69 3.23 -3.50
N SER A 49 10.70 4.10 -3.37
CA SER A 49 10.89 5.53 -3.53
C SER A 49 9.97 6.31 -2.60
N ARG A 50 10.11 7.63 -2.65
CA ARG A 50 9.25 8.57 -1.96
C ARG A 50 8.51 9.43 -2.99
N VAL A 51 7.26 9.75 -2.68
CA VAL A 51 6.50 10.72 -3.48
C VAL A 51 7.19 12.08 -3.50
N ASP A 52 6.82 12.92 -4.46
CA ASP A 52 7.27 14.31 -4.54
C ASP A 52 7.04 15.04 -3.22
N LYS A 53 8.02 15.84 -2.80
CA LYS A 53 8.01 16.52 -1.50
C LYS A 53 6.79 17.43 -1.32
N SER A 54 6.23 17.97 -2.40
CA SER A 54 5.01 18.79 -2.37
C SER A 54 3.79 18.04 -1.83
N LEU A 55 3.79 16.70 -1.87
CA LEU A 55 2.69 15.87 -1.40
C LEU A 55 2.77 15.52 0.10
N ASN A 56 3.89 15.82 0.77
CA ASN A 56 4.09 15.51 2.19
C ASN A 56 3.04 16.17 3.11
N THR A 57 2.46 17.29 2.72
CA THR A 57 1.44 18.01 3.50
C THR A 57 0.01 17.59 3.16
N VAL A 58 -0.18 16.85 2.07
CA VAL A 58 -1.49 16.47 1.54
C VAL A 58 -1.80 15.00 1.85
N LEU A 59 -0.78 14.15 1.83
CA LEU A 59 -0.91 12.71 1.99
C LEU A 59 -0.62 12.27 3.42
N SER A 60 -1.39 11.29 3.88
CA SER A 60 -1.10 10.55 5.11
C SER A 60 0.20 9.75 5.00
N ARG A 61 0.81 9.43 6.16
CA ARG A 61 2.16 8.85 6.25
C ARG A 61 2.36 7.60 5.37
N GLN A 62 1.37 6.70 5.36
CA GLN A 62 1.40 5.44 4.62
C GLN A 62 1.38 5.58 3.09
N TYR A 63 1.21 6.81 2.58
CA TYR A 63 1.21 7.12 1.15
C TYR A 63 2.44 7.94 0.73
N LEU A 64 3.35 8.22 1.66
CA LEU A 64 4.54 9.02 1.37
C LEU A 64 5.66 8.19 0.76
N THR A 65 5.73 6.92 1.13
CA THR A 65 6.61 5.92 0.51
C THR A 65 5.81 5.04 -0.44
N LEU A 66 6.51 4.51 -1.46
CA LEU A 66 5.92 3.55 -2.39
C LEU A 66 6.95 2.50 -2.79
N ARG A 67 6.42 1.34 -3.19
CA ARG A 67 7.18 0.33 -3.95
C ARG A 67 6.75 0.36 -5.40
N TYR A 68 7.72 0.38 -6.30
CA TYR A 68 7.50 0.33 -7.75
C TYR A 68 8.27 -0.83 -8.37
N PHE A 69 7.78 -1.29 -9.52
CA PHE A 69 8.29 -2.49 -10.19
C PHE A 69 8.69 -2.15 -11.63
N PRO A 70 9.94 -1.68 -11.85
CA PRO A 70 10.41 -1.35 -13.20
C PRO A 70 10.73 -2.61 -14.03
N GLU A 71 10.95 -3.74 -13.35
CA GLU A 71 11.32 -5.02 -13.93
C GLU A 71 10.35 -6.12 -13.46
N GLY A 72 10.31 -7.19 -14.26
CA GLY A 72 9.47 -8.36 -14.00
C GLY A 72 8.04 -8.18 -14.52
N LYS A 73 7.42 -9.30 -14.90
CA LYS A 73 6.02 -9.33 -15.36
C LYS A 73 5.03 -9.43 -14.19
N ARG A 74 5.46 -10.01 -13.07
CA ARG A 74 4.62 -10.28 -11.90
C ARG A 74 5.48 -10.24 -10.64
N ASN A 75 5.05 -9.43 -9.67
CA ASN A 75 5.71 -9.25 -8.38
C ASN A 75 4.72 -9.64 -7.29
N CYS A 76 5.08 -10.60 -6.45
CA CYS A 76 4.14 -11.27 -5.56
C CYS A 76 4.46 -10.99 -4.09
N TYR A 77 3.49 -10.45 -3.37
CA TYR A 77 3.53 -10.44 -1.91
C TYR A 77 3.15 -11.81 -1.37
N SER A 78 3.90 -12.30 -0.40
CA SER A 78 3.60 -13.53 0.34
C SER A 78 3.15 -13.14 1.74
N LEU A 79 1.88 -13.39 2.07
CA LEU A 79 1.28 -13.06 3.37
C LEU A 79 0.91 -14.36 4.09
N ASP A 80 1.31 -14.49 5.35
CA ASP A 80 0.85 -15.58 6.21
C ASP A 80 -0.57 -15.29 6.70
N VAL A 81 -1.51 -16.13 6.29
CA VAL A 81 -2.93 -16.02 6.63
C VAL A 81 -3.43 -17.28 7.32
N GLU A 82 -4.45 -17.14 8.15
CA GLU A 82 -5.09 -18.25 8.84
C GLU A 82 -6.11 -18.94 7.92
N LEU A 83 -5.99 -20.25 7.80
CA LEU A 83 -6.89 -21.05 6.97
C LEU A 83 -8.31 -21.01 7.53
N GLY A 84 -9.30 -20.78 6.66
CA GLY A 84 -10.71 -20.69 7.04
C GLY A 84 -11.15 -19.29 7.50
N THR A 85 -10.23 -18.33 7.61
CA THR A 85 -10.55 -16.95 7.92
C THR A 85 -10.86 -16.16 6.65
N SER A 86 -11.95 -15.39 6.68
CA SER A 86 -12.29 -14.45 5.60
C SER A 86 -11.61 -13.10 5.85
N TYR A 87 -10.88 -12.61 4.86
CA TYR A 87 -10.12 -11.36 4.95
C TYR A 87 -10.73 -10.28 4.06
N LEU A 88 -10.77 -9.05 4.58
CA LEU A 88 -10.96 -7.86 3.75
C LEU A 88 -9.59 -7.41 3.24
N ILE A 89 -9.45 -7.29 1.92
CA ILE A 89 -8.24 -6.81 1.28
C ILE A 89 -8.48 -5.37 0.81
N ALA A 90 -7.64 -4.46 1.26
CA ALA A 90 -7.61 -3.08 0.81
C ALA A 90 -6.23 -2.78 0.23
N VAL A 91 -6.20 -2.22 -0.98
CA VAL A 91 -4.97 -1.79 -1.65
C VAL A 91 -5.14 -0.37 -2.10
N SER A 92 -4.18 0.48 -1.75
CA SER A 92 -4.10 1.86 -2.20
C SER A 92 -2.88 2.02 -3.09
N SER A 93 -2.98 2.87 -4.11
CA SER A 93 -1.89 3.13 -5.04
C SER A 93 -1.76 4.62 -5.28
N VAL A 94 -0.56 5.16 -5.07
CA VAL A 94 -0.22 6.56 -5.28
C VAL A 94 1.07 6.61 -6.07
N TYR A 95 1.03 7.21 -7.27
CA TYR A 95 2.24 7.43 -8.06
C TYR A 95 3.09 8.56 -7.47
N GLY A 96 2.45 9.69 -7.14
CA GLY A 96 3.11 10.80 -6.47
C GLY A 96 4.33 11.38 -7.19
N ASN A 97 4.47 11.16 -8.49
CA ASN A 97 5.58 11.65 -9.32
C ASN A 97 6.98 11.33 -8.77
N TYR A 98 7.15 10.14 -8.16
CA TYR A 98 8.39 9.75 -7.49
C TYR A 98 9.64 9.73 -8.38
N ASP A 99 9.47 9.63 -9.70
CA ASP A 99 10.55 9.60 -10.70
C ASP A 99 10.61 10.88 -11.56
N GLY A 100 9.78 11.88 -11.27
CA GLY A 100 9.75 13.15 -11.99
C GLY A 100 9.19 13.09 -13.41
N ARG A 101 8.64 11.95 -13.85
CA ARG A 101 8.18 11.76 -15.24
C ARG A 101 6.76 12.26 -15.50
N ASN A 102 5.97 12.48 -14.45
CA ASN A 102 4.54 12.80 -14.54
C ASN A 102 3.78 11.84 -15.47
N LEU A 103 4.12 10.56 -15.42
CA LEU A 103 3.47 9.53 -16.23
C LEU A 103 2.81 8.53 -15.29
N ASP A 104 1.49 8.68 -15.16
CA ASP A 104 0.69 7.82 -14.31
C ASP A 104 0.73 6.36 -14.81
N PRO A 105 1.01 5.39 -13.92
CA PRO A 105 1.07 3.99 -14.30
C PRO A 105 -0.33 3.36 -14.35
N SER A 106 -0.41 2.26 -15.11
CA SER A 106 -1.52 1.31 -15.04
C SER A 106 -0.99 -0.11 -14.87
N PHE A 107 -1.68 -0.92 -14.06
CA PHE A 107 -1.29 -2.30 -13.78
C PHE A 107 -2.46 -3.11 -13.23
N ASP A 108 -2.31 -4.43 -13.28
CA ASP A 108 -3.31 -5.38 -12.78
C ASP A 108 -2.88 -5.95 -11.42
N ILE A 109 -3.84 -6.09 -10.50
CA ILE A 109 -3.68 -6.80 -9.23
C ILE A 109 -4.35 -8.16 -9.33
N TYR A 110 -3.66 -9.19 -8.85
CA TYR A 110 -4.13 -10.57 -8.83
C TYR A 110 -4.15 -11.10 -7.39
N ILE A 111 -5.19 -11.86 -7.04
CA ILE A 111 -5.25 -12.65 -5.80
C ILE A 111 -5.10 -14.11 -6.19
N GLY A 112 -3.96 -14.71 -5.80
CA GLY A 112 -3.58 -16.03 -6.31
C GLY A 112 -3.55 -16.02 -7.85
N PRO A 113 -4.08 -17.01 -8.56
CA PRO A 113 -4.06 -17.04 -10.02
C PRO A 113 -5.04 -16.05 -10.68
N ASN A 114 -5.99 -15.47 -9.93
CA ASN A 114 -7.12 -14.74 -10.50
C ASN A 114 -6.90 -13.23 -10.53
N LYS A 115 -7.21 -12.59 -11.65
CA LYS A 115 -7.22 -11.13 -11.74
C LYS A 115 -8.31 -10.58 -10.83
N TRP A 116 -7.96 -9.62 -9.99
CA TRP A 116 -8.89 -8.96 -9.09
C TRP A 116 -9.36 -7.61 -9.65
N ILE A 117 -8.41 -6.71 -9.95
CA ILE A 117 -8.73 -5.35 -10.42
C ILE A 117 -7.61 -4.80 -11.32
N SER A 118 -7.94 -3.86 -12.20
CA SER A 118 -6.98 -3.03 -12.92
C SER A 118 -6.93 -1.64 -12.26
N ILE A 119 -5.73 -1.19 -11.93
CA ILE A 119 -5.46 0.17 -11.48
C ILE A 119 -5.02 0.99 -12.69
N ASP A 120 -5.68 2.11 -12.92
CA ASP A 120 -5.28 3.12 -13.89
C ASP A 120 -5.29 4.49 -13.19
N LEU A 121 -4.09 5.03 -12.94
CA LEU A 121 -3.95 6.30 -12.23
C LEU A 121 -4.09 7.52 -13.16
N ALA A 122 -3.92 7.34 -14.47
CA ALA A 122 -4.11 8.41 -15.46
C ALA A 122 -5.59 8.69 -15.68
N GLY A 123 -6.40 7.62 -15.63
CA GLY A 123 -7.82 7.64 -15.93
C GLY A 123 -8.76 8.04 -14.80
N ARG A 124 -8.26 8.58 -13.65
CA ARG A 124 -9.02 8.94 -12.42
C ARG A 124 -10.53 8.72 -12.52
N GLN A 125 -10.97 7.46 -12.40
CA GLN A 125 -12.28 7.22 -11.82
C GLN A 125 -12.06 7.38 -10.32
N ASN A 126 -12.71 8.38 -9.73
CA ASN A 126 -12.64 8.69 -8.31
C ASN A 126 -12.82 7.41 -7.47
N GLY A 127 -11.71 6.83 -7.02
CA GLY A 127 -11.70 5.86 -5.94
C GLY A 127 -11.82 6.63 -4.63
N THR A 128 -12.94 6.41 -3.95
CA THR A 128 -13.34 7.05 -2.69
C THR A 128 -12.36 6.72 -1.55
#